data_AF-A0AAW1WVF6-F1
#
_entry.id   AF-A0AAW1WVF6-F1
#
_cell.length_a   1.000
_cell.length_b   1.000
_cell.length_c   1.000
_cell.angle_alpha   90.00
_cell.angle_beta   90.00
_cell.angle_gamma   90.00
#
_symmetry.space_group_name_H-M   'P 1'
#
loop_
_entity.id
_entity.type
_entity.pdbx_description
1 polymer ?
#
loop_
_entity_poly.entity_id
_entity_poly.type
_entity_poly.pdbx_seq_one_letter_code
_entity_poly.pdbx_strand_id
1 'polypeptide(L)'
;MMEEDIIPSLKAILETPQNEISDLELFFEDNKLEGSFLKKGNSYSFWAFFPNGVLTGPKGFSLSSYGLGASTVEPFLVDEKKITARHIIFWVEKRLAAQGIIPVWKD
;
A
#
# COMPACT_ATOMS: atom_id res chain seq x y z
N MET A 1 -0.31 18.21 2.80
CA MET A 1 -1.09 18.25 1.54
C MET A 1 -1.04 16.99 0.68
N MET A 2 0.05 16.21 0.55
CA MET A 2 -0.05 14.86 -0.07
C MET A 2 -0.29 13.75 0.95
N GLU A 3 0.45 13.77 2.07
CA GLU A 3 0.39 12.73 3.12
C GLU A 3 -0.98 12.68 3.81
N GLU A 4 -1.55 13.86 4.07
CA GLU A 4 -2.84 14.07 4.74
C GLU A 4 -4.02 13.45 3.98
N ASP A 5 -3.91 13.26 2.65
CA ASP A 5 -4.97 12.65 1.83
C ASP A 5 -4.79 11.15 1.64
N ILE A 6 -3.56 10.63 1.78
CA ILE A 6 -3.24 9.21 1.49
C ILE A 6 -3.86 8.30 2.54
N ILE A 7 -3.59 8.58 3.82
CA ILE A 7 -4.06 7.73 4.93
C ILE A 7 -5.59 7.62 4.95
N PRO A 8 -6.38 8.73 5.00
CA PRO A 8 -7.84 8.61 5.07
C PRO A 8 -8.44 7.95 3.83
N SER A 9 -7.92 8.23 2.64
CA SER A 9 -8.42 7.62 1.40
C SER A 9 -8.12 6.13 1.32
N LEU A 10 -6.90 5.72 1.65
CA LEU A 10 -6.50 4.32 1.64
C LEU A 10 -7.22 3.53 2.73
N LYS A 11 -7.41 4.13 3.90
CA LYS A 11 -8.20 3.56 4.99
C LYS A 11 -9.63 3.26 4.54
N ALA A 12 -10.31 4.22 3.90
CA ALA A 12 -11.67 4.02 3.40
C ALA A 12 -11.77 2.87 2.36
N ILE A 13 -10.77 2.74 1.49
CA ILE A 13 -10.72 1.65 0.50
C ILE A 13 -10.51 0.30 1.21
N LEU A 14 -9.53 0.20 2.11
CA LEU A 14 -9.17 -1.07 2.73
C LEU A 14 -10.21 -1.56 3.74
N GLU A 15 -10.84 -0.65 4.50
CA GLU A 15 -11.92 -0.96 5.46
C GLU A 15 -13.28 -1.24 4.79
N THR A 16 -13.35 -1.19 3.46
CA THR A 16 -14.57 -1.54 2.73
C THR A 16 -14.99 -2.99 3.07
N PRO A 17 -16.27 -3.25 3.43
CA PRO A 17 -16.71 -4.55 3.97
C PRO A 17 -16.37 -5.77 3.10
N GLN A 18 -16.26 -5.58 1.79
CA GLN A 18 -15.93 -6.62 0.81
C GLN A 18 -14.49 -7.15 0.95
N ASN A 19 -13.59 -6.40 1.60
CA ASN A 19 -12.19 -6.77 1.72
C ASN A 19 -11.92 -7.74 2.88
N GLU A 20 -12.86 -7.86 3.83
CA GLU A 20 -12.72 -8.69 5.04
C GLU A 20 -11.43 -8.38 5.83
N ILE A 21 -11.06 -7.10 5.86
CA ILE A 21 -9.89 -6.55 6.56
C ILE A 21 -10.32 -6.02 7.93
N SER A 22 -9.56 -6.32 8.98
CA SER A 22 -9.71 -5.74 10.32
C SER A 22 -8.36 -5.26 10.86
N ASP A 23 -8.41 -4.46 11.93
CA ASP A 23 -7.21 -3.97 12.66
C ASP A 23 -6.22 -3.26 11.73
N LEU A 24 -6.76 -2.44 10.81
CA LEU A 24 -5.97 -1.68 9.85
C LEU A 24 -5.27 -0.50 10.55
N GLU A 25 -3.95 -0.55 10.52
CA GLU A 25 -3.09 0.57 10.89
C GLU A 25 -2.31 1.03 9.66
N LEU A 26 -2.24 2.35 9.48
CA LEU A 26 -1.53 2.99 8.37
C LEU A 26 -0.66 4.10 8.94
N PHE A 27 0.60 4.13 8.53
CA PHE A 27 1.58 5.12 8.96
C PHE A 27 2.30 5.68 7.72
N PHE A 28 2.52 6.98 7.70
CA PHE A 28 3.32 7.63 6.67
C PHE A 28 4.41 8.43 7.35
N GLU A 29 5.65 7.97 7.26
CA GLU A 29 6.82 8.59 7.89
C GLU A 29 8.04 8.43 6.98
N ASP A 30 8.93 9.42 6.93
CA ASP A 30 10.17 9.39 6.14
C ASP A 30 9.99 9.01 4.65
N ASN A 31 8.88 9.45 4.05
CA ASN A 31 8.43 9.08 2.70
C ASN A 31 8.18 7.57 2.49
N LYS A 32 7.88 6.87 3.57
CA LYS A 32 7.48 5.47 3.57
C LYS A 32 6.05 5.37 4.06
N LEU A 33 5.19 4.81 3.23
CA LEU A 33 3.86 4.38 3.62
C LEU A 33 3.99 2.96 4.15
N GLU A 34 3.60 2.74 5.39
CA GLU A 34 3.48 1.42 6.00
C GLU A 34 2.01 1.12 6.31
N GLY A 35 1.66 -0.15 6.23
CA GLY A 35 0.35 -0.59 6.68
C GLY A 35 0.37 -2.01 7.19
N SER A 36 -0.41 -2.25 8.24
CA SER A 36 -0.63 -3.57 8.84
C SER A 36 -2.11 -3.82 9.03
N PHE A 37 -2.54 -5.05 8.80
CA PHE A 37 -3.93 -5.44 8.98
C PHE A 37 -4.08 -6.95 9.12
N LEU A 38 -5.22 -7.39 9.64
CA LEU A 38 -5.65 -8.77 9.62
C LEU A 38 -6.60 -9.02 8.45
N LYS A 39 -6.41 -10.14 7.77
CA LYS A 39 -7.38 -10.65 6.79
C LYS A 39 -7.57 -12.15 7.00
N LYS A 40 -8.81 -12.56 7.25
CA LYS A 40 -9.19 -13.99 7.50
C LYS A 40 -8.33 -14.65 8.58
N GLY A 41 -7.95 -13.91 9.62
CA GLY A 41 -7.12 -14.38 10.73
C GLY A 41 -5.60 -14.39 10.45
N ASN A 42 -5.16 -13.98 9.27
CA ASN A 42 -3.73 -13.86 8.94
C ASN A 42 -3.28 -12.40 9.03
N SER A 43 -2.15 -12.16 9.68
CA SER A 43 -1.52 -10.84 9.71
C SER A 43 -0.78 -10.54 8.42
N TYR A 44 -1.03 -9.36 7.87
CA TYR A 44 -0.32 -8.81 6.73
C TYR A 44 0.33 -7.50 7.12
N SER A 45 1.51 -7.24 6.57
CA SER A 45 2.10 -5.91 6.61
C SER A 45 2.76 -5.58 5.28
N PHE A 46 2.64 -4.33 4.85
CA PHE A 46 3.25 -3.82 3.63
C PHE A 46 3.96 -2.51 3.88
N TRP A 47 4.91 -2.20 3.01
CA TRP A 47 5.44 -0.86 2.92
C TRP A 47 5.67 -0.45 1.47
N ALA A 48 5.52 0.85 1.21
CA ALA A 48 5.83 1.49 -0.06
C ALA A 48 6.74 2.68 0.20
N PHE A 49 7.90 2.73 -0.45
CA PHE A 49 8.91 3.77 -0.26
C PHE A 49 8.99 4.73 -1.46
N PHE A 50 9.02 6.03 -1.16
CA PHE A 50 8.96 7.14 -2.11
C PHE A 50 10.07 8.17 -1.85
N PRO A 51 11.34 7.95 -2.24
CA PRO A 51 12.46 8.77 -1.78
C PRO A 51 12.30 10.29 -2.01
N ASN A 52 12.33 11.07 -0.91
CA ASN A 52 12.64 12.50 -0.79
C ASN A 52 11.96 13.47 -1.78
N GLY A 53 10.67 13.28 -2.09
CA GLY A 53 9.92 14.20 -2.95
C GLY A 53 10.46 14.32 -4.39
N VAL A 54 11.51 13.57 -4.74
CA VAL A 54 12.10 13.48 -6.07
C VAL A 54 11.60 12.17 -6.67
N LEU A 55 10.57 12.33 -7.50
CA LEU A 55 9.71 11.28 -8.05
C LEU A 55 10.42 10.29 -9.00
N THR A 56 11.70 10.54 -9.27
CA THR A 56 12.58 9.75 -10.14
C THR A 56 13.50 8.77 -9.39
N GLY A 57 13.46 8.74 -8.05
CA GLY A 57 14.26 7.80 -7.25
C GLY A 57 13.74 6.34 -7.27
N PRO A 58 14.55 5.40 -6.78
CA PRO A 58 14.16 3.99 -6.68
C PRO A 58 12.96 3.82 -5.74
N LYS A 59 11.91 3.21 -6.25
CA LYS A 59 10.64 3.00 -5.56
C LYS A 59 10.49 1.52 -5.25
N GLY A 60 10.25 1.23 -3.98
CA GLY A 60 10.12 -0.13 -3.48
C GLY A 60 8.74 -0.37 -2.92
N PHE A 61 8.16 -1.52 -3.24
CA PHE A 61 7.03 -2.07 -2.53
C PHE A 61 7.44 -3.41 -1.92
N SER A 62 6.99 -3.66 -0.69
CA SER A 62 7.11 -4.98 -0.10
C SER A 62 5.83 -5.34 0.63
N LEU A 63 5.50 -6.61 0.56
CA LEU A 63 4.39 -7.22 1.26
C LEU A 63 4.92 -8.44 2.01
N SER A 64 4.48 -8.57 3.26
CA SER A 64 4.73 -9.72 4.10
C SER A 64 3.40 -10.25 4.63
N SER A 65 3.36 -11.56 4.84
CA SER A 65 2.26 -12.26 5.49
C SER A 65 2.81 -13.08 6.65
N TYR A 66 1.96 -13.37 7.63
CA TYR A 66 2.27 -14.18 8.81
C TYR A 66 3.38 -13.63 9.72
N GLY A 67 3.67 -12.32 9.65
CA GLY A 67 4.73 -11.68 10.45
C GLY A 67 6.15 -12.15 10.11
N LEU A 68 6.33 -12.92 9.04
CA LEU A 68 7.63 -13.29 8.51
C LEU A 68 8.16 -12.11 7.69
N GLY A 69 9.35 -11.61 8.04
CA GLY A 69 9.90 -10.36 7.49
C GLY A 69 9.83 -10.23 5.96
N ALA A 70 9.74 -8.97 5.50
CA ALA A 70 9.61 -8.54 4.10
C ALA A 70 10.26 -9.51 3.08
N SER A 71 9.43 -10.29 2.38
CA SER A 71 9.93 -11.45 1.64
C SER A 71 10.37 -11.14 0.20
N THR A 72 9.99 -9.98 -0.35
CA THR A 72 10.43 -9.50 -1.67
C THR A 72 10.31 -7.97 -1.76
N VAL A 73 11.34 -7.29 -2.28
CA VAL A 73 11.26 -5.88 -2.69
C VAL A 73 10.97 -5.84 -4.18
N GLU A 74 9.80 -5.33 -4.56
CA GLU A 74 9.39 -5.21 -5.95
C GLU A 74 9.57 -3.76 -6.44
N PRO A 75 10.05 -3.55 -7.68
CA PRO A 75 10.06 -2.22 -8.28
C PRO A 75 8.64 -1.71 -8.47
N PHE A 76 8.43 -0.44 -8.16
CA PHE A 76 7.13 0.21 -8.11
C PHE A 76 7.15 1.51 -8.94
N LEU A 77 6.08 1.84 -9.67
CA LEU A 77 5.94 3.14 -10.37
C LEU A 77 7.09 3.51 -11.35
N VAL A 78 7.59 2.58 -12.17
CA VAL A 78 8.78 2.80 -13.02
C VAL A 78 8.58 3.89 -14.10
N ASP A 79 7.36 4.00 -14.66
CA ASP A 79 7.08 4.91 -15.79
C ASP A 79 6.46 6.26 -15.40
N GLU A 80 6.08 6.44 -14.12
CA GLU A 80 5.32 7.63 -13.69
C GLU A 80 6.27 8.80 -13.38
N LYS A 81 6.14 9.89 -14.14
CA LYS A 81 6.96 11.11 -13.98
C LYS A 81 6.47 12.00 -12.83
N LYS A 82 5.18 11.90 -12.47
CA LYS A 82 4.57 12.67 -11.37
C LYS A 82 3.69 11.79 -10.49
N ILE A 83 4.23 11.36 -9.36
CA ILE A 83 3.46 10.63 -8.33
C ILE A 83 2.60 11.63 -7.56
N THR A 84 1.33 11.32 -7.42
CA THR A 84 0.37 12.03 -6.56
C THR A 84 -0.18 11.05 -5.52
N ALA A 85 -0.85 11.54 -4.49
CA ALA A 85 -1.55 10.71 -3.51
C ALA A 85 -2.44 9.65 -4.19
N ARG A 86 -3.16 10.01 -5.27
CA ARG A 86 -3.97 9.08 -6.06
C ARG A 86 -3.16 7.95 -6.70
N HIS A 87 -1.96 8.22 -7.20
CA HIS A 87 -1.09 7.19 -7.77
C HIS A 87 -0.62 6.21 -6.68
N ILE A 88 -0.28 6.72 -5.50
CA ILE A 88 0.13 5.89 -4.36
C ILE A 88 -1.01 4.95 -3.97
N ILE A 89 -2.20 5.50 -3.74
CA ILE A 89 -3.40 4.75 -3.38
C ILE A 89 -3.69 3.67 -4.42
N PHE A 90 -3.80 4.08 -5.70
CA PHE A 90 -4.10 3.19 -6.82
C PHE A 90 -3.14 2.01 -6.91
N TRP A 91 -1.84 2.26 -6.75
CA TRP A 91 -0.85 1.19 -6.90
C TRP A 91 -0.75 0.28 -5.68
N VAL A 92 -0.93 0.79 -4.47
CA VAL A 92 -1.02 -0.04 -3.26
C VAL A 92 -2.21 -0.98 -3.39
N GLU A 93 -3.37 -0.45 -3.76
CA GLU A 93 -4.57 -1.22 -4.03
C GLU A 93 -4.33 -2.29 -5.11
N LYS A 94 -3.76 -1.89 -6.25
CA LYS A 94 -3.44 -2.81 -7.36
C LYS A 94 -2.51 -3.94 -6.94
N ARG A 95 -1.52 -3.68 -6.08
CA ARG A 95 -0.58 -4.71 -5.57
C ARG A 95 -1.29 -5.67 -4.61
N LEU A 96 -2.08 -5.15 -3.69
CA LEU A 96 -2.88 -5.99 -2.78
C LEU A 96 -3.86 -6.88 -3.57
N ALA A 97 -4.48 -6.33 -4.62
CA ALA A 97 -5.37 -7.08 -5.50
C ALA A 97 -4.63 -8.17 -6.29
N ALA A 98 -3.46 -7.86 -6.85
CA ALA A 98 -2.62 -8.82 -7.56
C ALA A 98 -2.16 -9.99 -6.69
N GLN A 99 -2.04 -9.76 -5.37
CA GLN A 99 -1.70 -10.78 -4.38
C GLN A 99 -2.93 -11.51 -3.82
N GLY A 100 -4.14 -11.22 -4.33
CA GLY A 100 -5.40 -11.82 -3.87
C GLY A 100 -5.84 -11.37 -2.47
N ILE A 101 -5.24 -10.30 -1.94
CA ILE A 101 -5.56 -9.75 -0.62
C ILE A 101 -6.81 -8.88 -0.67
N ILE A 102 -7.09 -8.20 -1.76
CA ILE A 102 -8.38 -7.55 -1.96
C ILE A 102 -8.96 -8.05 -3.29
N PRO A 103 -10.29 -8.02 -3.47
CA PRO A 103 -10.89 -8.34 -4.75
C PRO A 103 -10.29 -7.46 -5.86
N VAL A 104 -9.90 -8.09 -6.98
CA VAL A 104 -9.59 -7.35 -8.22
C VAL A 104 -10.86 -6.65 -8.66
N TRP A 105 -10.75 -5.37 -9.02
CA TRP A 105 -11.88 -4.57 -9.48
C TRP A 105 -12.71 -5.36 -10.48
N LYS A 106 -13.99 -5.51 -10.20
CA LYS A 106 -14.97 -5.86 -11.22
C LYS A 106 -15.50 -4.54 -11.74
N ASP A 107 -15.29 -4.29 -13.02
CA ASP A 107 -15.94 -3.21 -13.78
C ASP A 107 -17.44 -3.08 -13.46
#